data_AF-A0A8S4QS38-F1
#
_entry.id   AF-A0A8S4QS38-F1
#
_cell.length_a   1.000
_cell.length_b   1.000
_cell.length_c   1.000
_cell.angle_alpha   90.00
_cell.angle_beta   90.00
_cell.angle_gamma   90.00
#
_symmetry.space_group_name_H-M   'P 1'
#
loop_
_entity.id
_entity.type
_entity.pdbx_description
1 polymer ?
#
loop_
_entity_poly.entity_id
_entity_poly.type
_entity_poly.pdbx_seq_one_letter_code
_entity_poly.pdbx_strand_id
1 'polypeptide(L)'
;VKERREKFLTAKYGSHQMALIRKRLAVEMWLYDELQKLYETPGAAGGGAGGAGGEVEVDIDELLDMDSDELRRRHLVTLLADAKKPQKDVHKFINDLLEKAKTL
;
A
#
# COMPACT_ATOMS: atom_id res chain seq x y z
N VAL A 1 -42.95 -4.36 -18.95
CA VAL A 1 -42.50 -3.48 -17.85
C VAL A 1 -41.00 -3.74 -17.67
N LYS A 2 -40.14 -2.73 -17.90
CA LYS A 2 -38.68 -2.88 -17.85
C LYS A 2 -38.25 -3.03 -16.39
N GLU A 3 -37.79 -4.21 -15.98
CA GLU A 3 -37.06 -4.39 -14.71
C GLU A 3 -35.82 -3.49 -14.72
N ARG A 4 -35.91 -2.38 -14.00
CA ARG A 4 -34.74 -1.61 -13.59
C ARG A 4 -33.96 -2.52 -12.66
N ARG A 5 -32.90 -3.12 -13.19
CA ARG A 5 -31.82 -3.75 -12.43
C ARG A 5 -31.19 -2.65 -11.56
N GLU A 6 -31.78 -2.38 -10.40
CA GLU A 6 -31.22 -1.49 -9.39
C GLU A 6 -29.92 -2.12 -8.91
N LYS A 7 -28.81 -1.54 -9.38
CA LYS A 7 -27.45 -1.91 -9.03
C LYS A 7 -27.21 -1.55 -7.57
N PHE A 8 -27.61 -2.41 -6.64
CA PHE A 8 -27.05 -2.40 -5.29
C PHE A 8 -25.69 -3.11 -5.35
N LEU A 9 -24.63 -2.38 -5.70
CA LEU A 9 -23.26 -2.83 -5.45
C LEU A 9 -22.90 -2.80 -3.95
N THR A 10 -23.84 -2.41 -3.07
CA THR A 10 -23.55 -2.07 -1.67
C THR A 10 -24.16 -3.01 -0.63
N ALA A 11 -24.80 -4.12 -1.01
CA ALA A 11 -25.34 -5.07 -0.05
C ALA A 11 -24.68 -6.46 -0.16
N LYS A 12 -23.49 -6.65 0.45
CA LYS A 12 -23.07 -7.97 0.99
C LYS A 12 -21.77 -8.04 1.82
N TYR A 13 -21.53 -7.10 2.74
CA TYR A 13 -20.45 -7.27 3.72
C TYR A 13 -20.98 -7.05 5.13
N GLY A 14 -20.88 -8.07 5.99
CA GLY A 14 -21.24 -7.96 7.40
C GLY A 14 -20.38 -6.90 8.11
N SER A 15 -20.79 -6.48 9.31
CA SER A 15 -20.08 -5.44 10.09
C SER A 15 -18.57 -5.70 10.22
N HIS A 16 -18.19 -6.96 10.44
CA HIS A 16 -16.79 -7.38 10.51
C HIS A 16 -16.05 -7.25 9.17
N GLN A 17 -16.66 -7.70 8.07
CA GLN A 17 -16.09 -7.58 6.72
C GLN A 17 -15.94 -6.10 6.32
N MET A 18 -16.94 -5.26 6.64
CA MET A 18 -16.86 -3.80 6.46
C MET A 18 -15.78 -3.16 7.34
N ALA A 19 -15.51 -3.71 8.53
CA ALA A 19 -14.41 -3.23 9.37
C ALA A 19 -13.04 -3.61 8.76
N LEU A 20 -12.88 -4.85 8.28
CA LEU A 20 -11.66 -5.31 7.60
C LEU A 20 -11.37 -4.52 6.33
N ILE A 21 -12.37 -4.31 5.47
CA ILE A 21 -12.22 -3.50 4.24
C ILE A 21 -11.76 -2.08 4.58
N ARG A 22 -12.34 -1.46 5.60
CA ARG A 22 -11.93 -0.11 6.04
C ARG A 22 -10.50 -0.08 6.58
N LYS A 23 -10.09 -1.09 7.35
CA LYS A 23 -8.71 -1.18 7.84
C LYS A 23 -7.73 -1.37 6.69
N ARG A 24 -8.03 -2.27 5.76
CA ARG A 24 -7.19 -2.52 4.58
C ARG A 24 -7.01 -1.25 3.75
N LEU A 25 -8.10 -0.57 3.43
CA LEU A 25 -8.06 0.70 2.71
C LEU A 25 -7.20 1.74 3.44
N ALA A 26 -7.30 1.83 4.77
CA ALA A 26 -6.48 2.76 5.53
C ALA A 26 -4.97 2.44 5.46
N VAL A 27 -4.60 1.16 5.42
CA VAL A 27 -3.21 0.73 5.23
C VAL A 27 -2.75 1.02 3.79
N GLU A 28 -3.57 0.73 2.78
CA GLU A 28 -3.25 1.01 1.36
C GLU A 28 -3.08 2.51 1.10
N MET A 29 -3.96 3.37 1.64
CA MET A 29 -3.81 4.82 1.52
C MET A 29 -2.54 5.33 2.19
N TRP A 30 -2.23 4.83 3.39
CA TRP A 30 -0.98 5.20 4.07
C TRP A 30 0.25 4.73 3.29
N LEU A 31 0.20 3.51 2.74
CA LEU A 31 1.27 2.93 1.94
C LEU A 31 1.59 3.79 0.72
N TYR A 32 0.55 4.21 -0.02
CA TYR A 32 0.69 5.09 -1.16
C TYR A 32 1.38 6.42 -0.79
N ASP A 33 0.90 7.07 0.27
CA ASP A 33 1.45 8.36 0.73
C ASP A 33 2.92 8.24 1.16
N GLU A 34 3.29 7.18 1.87
CA GLU A 34 4.66 6.97 2.33
C GLU A 34 5.61 6.52 1.22
N LEU A 35 5.16 5.67 0.29
CA LEU A 35 5.93 5.34 -0.91
C LEU A 35 6.20 6.59 -1.74
N GLN A 36 5.21 7.46 -1.93
CA GLN A 36 5.40 8.73 -2.63
C GLN A 36 6.50 9.57 -1.95
N LYS A 37 6.52 9.65 -0.61
CA LYS A 37 7.59 10.37 0.13
C LYS A 37 8.97 9.73 -0.05
N LEU A 38 9.07 8.41 -0.19
CA LEU A 38 10.33 7.70 -0.43
C LEU A 38 10.89 7.96 -1.83
N TYR A 39 10.03 8.18 -2.83
CA TYR A 39 10.46 8.37 -4.23
C TYR A 39 10.40 9.82 -4.72
N GLU A 40 9.76 10.72 -3.97
CA GLU A 40 9.73 12.15 -4.25
C GLU A 40 11.14 12.76 -4.22
N THR A 41 11.58 13.22 -5.39
CA THR A 41 12.77 14.05 -5.56
C THR A 41 12.35 15.52 -5.48
N PRO A 42 12.98 16.37 -4.64
CA PRO A 42 12.72 17.81 -4.64
C PRO A 42 13.17 18.39 -5.99
N GLY A 43 12.21 18.60 -6.90
CA GLY A 43 12.46 19.03 -8.28
C GLY A 43 11.40 18.58 -9.28
N ALA A 44 10.59 17.56 -8.97
CA ALA A 44 9.45 17.14 -9.79
C ALA A 44 8.16 17.95 -9.52
N ALA A 45 8.29 19.20 -9.06
CA ALA A 45 7.18 20.12 -8.88
C ALA A 45 6.81 20.73 -10.23
N GLY A 46 6.14 19.98 -11.11
CA GLY A 46 5.82 20.46 -12.44
C GLY A 46 4.98 19.52 -13.28
N GLY A 47 3.67 19.48 -12.99
CA GLY A 47 2.66 19.00 -13.94
C GLY A 47 2.43 17.49 -13.93
N GLY A 48 1.15 17.11 -14.10
CA GLY A 48 0.68 15.74 -13.93
C GLY A 48 1.24 14.72 -14.92
N ALA A 49 0.97 13.46 -14.56
CA ALA A 49 1.22 12.23 -15.31
C ALA A 49 2.70 11.86 -15.55
N GLY A 50 3.15 10.75 -14.93
CA GLY A 50 4.16 9.88 -15.51
C GLY A 50 5.63 10.30 -15.34
N GLY A 51 6.03 10.86 -14.21
CA GLY A 51 7.44 11.04 -13.90
C GLY A 51 8.07 9.69 -13.54
N ALA A 52 8.94 9.16 -14.42
CA ALA A 52 9.64 7.87 -14.35
C ALA A 52 10.60 7.65 -13.14
N GLY A 53 10.16 7.96 -11.92
CA GLY A 53 10.64 7.27 -10.72
C GLY A 53 9.82 5.98 -10.64
N GLY A 54 10.49 4.83 -10.72
CA GLY A 54 9.83 3.52 -10.83
C GLY A 54 8.57 3.44 -9.98
N GLU A 55 7.46 3.07 -10.62
CA GLU A 55 6.18 2.80 -9.97
C GLU A 55 6.37 1.54 -9.11
N VAL A 56 7.01 1.70 -7.95
CA VAL A 56 7.19 0.61 -7.01
C VAL A 56 5.88 0.48 -6.25
N GLU A 57 5.11 -0.53 -6.63
CA GLU A 57 3.89 -0.95 -5.96
C GLU A 57 4.23 -2.05 -4.96
N VAL A 58 3.64 -1.97 -3.77
CA VAL A 58 3.77 -2.99 -2.72
C VAL A 58 2.41 -3.64 -2.55
N ASP A 59 2.31 -4.94 -2.89
CA ASP A 59 1.07 -5.69 -2.72
C ASP A 59 0.92 -6.15 -1.25
N ILE A 60 -0.15 -5.69 -0.61
CA ILE A 60 -0.47 -6.03 0.78
C ILE A 60 -0.89 -7.51 0.89
N ASP A 61 -1.61 -8.04 -0.10
CA ASP A 61 -2.06 -9.44 -0.06
C ASP A 61 -0.85 -10.39 -0.17
N GLU A 62 0.11 -10.09 -1.06
CA GLU A 62 1.38 -10.85 -1.16
C GLU A 62 2.13 -10.84 0.18
N LEU A 63 2.22 -9.69 0.85
CA LEU A 63 2.87 -9.61 2.16
C LEU A 63 2.12 -10.42 3.22
N LEU A 64 0.79 -10.39 3.24
CA LEU A 64 -0.02 -11.14 4.21
C LEU A 64 0.13 -12.65 4.00
N ASP A 65 0.28 -13.11 2.76
CA ASP A 65 0.48 -14.52 2.40
C ASP A 65 1.86 -15.06 2.77
N MET A 66 2.83 -14.21 3.11
CA MET A 66 4.16 -14.65 3.54
C MET A 66 4.19 -15.20 4.97
N ASP A 67 4.97 -16.28 5.18
CA ASP A 67 5.01 -17.03 6.44
C ASP A 67 5.64 -16.30 7.63
N SER A 68 6.49 -15.28 7.41
CA SER A 68 7.21 -14.61 8.51
C SER A 68 7.56 -13.16 8.24
N ASP A 69 7.65 -12.37 9.32
CA ASP A 69 8.09 -10.97 9.26
C ASP A 69 9.52 -10.80 8.72
N GLU A 70 10.38 -11.81 8.91
CA GLU A 70 11.73 -11.77 8.38
C GLU A 70 11.75 -11.93 6.85
N LEU A 71 10.88 -12.81 6.31
CA LEU A 71 10.70 -12.96 4.87
C LEU A 71 10.10 -11.67 4.26
N ARG A 72 9.03 -11.14 4.87
CA ARG A 72 8.40 -9.87 4.46
C ARG A 72 9.40 -8.73 4.43
N ARG A 73 10.21 -8.59 5.48
CA ARG A 73 11.26 -7.58 5.57
C ARG A 73 12.28 -7.72 4.46
N ARG A 74 12.79 -8.93 4.22
CA ARG A 74 13.80 -9.16 3.18
C ARG A 74 13.24 -8.84 1.80
N HIS A 75 12.01 -9.27 1.51
CA HIS A 75 11.31 -8.94 0.26
C HIS A 75 11.17 -7.42 0.08
N LEU A 76 10.69 -6.69 1.10
CA LEU A 76 10.54 -5.24 1.05
C LEU A 76 11.86 -4.50 0.88
N VAL A 77 12.94 -4.95 1.53
CA VAL A 77 14.28 -4.36 1.35
C VAL A 77 14.75 -4.52 -0.09
N THR A 78 14.52 -5.68 -0.70
CA THR A 78 14.86 -5.93 -2.11
C THR A 78 14.00 -5.08 -3.05
N LEU A 79 12.69 -5.01 -2.80
CA LEU A 79 11.75 -4.25 -3.62
C LEU A 79 12.01 -2.73 -3.58
N LEU A 80 12.47 -2.22 -2.42
CA LEU A 80 12.75 -0.80 -2.19
C LEU A 80 14.23 -0.46 -2.31
N ALA A 81 15.05 -1.34 -2.91
CA ALA A 81 16.48 -1.13 -3.05
C ALA A 81 16.83 0.14 -3.85
N ASP A 82 15.97 0.52 -4.81
CA ASP A 82 16.14 1.69 -5.67
C ASP A 82 15.57 2.99 -5.08
N ALA A 83 15.08 2.95 -3.83
CA ALA A 83 14.57 4.13 -3.15
C ALA A 83 15.68 5.20 -3.00
N LYS A 84 15.36 6.43 -3.37
CA LYS A 84 16.31 7.55 -3.38
C LYS A 84 16.62 8.11 -1.99
N LYS A 85 15.83 7.75 -0.97
CA LYS A 85 16.03 8.19 0.41
C LYS A 85 17.12 7.36 1.11
N PRO A 86 17.71 7.89 2.19
CA PRO A 86 18.63 7.13 3.02
C PRO A 86 18.04 5.79 3.47
N GLN A 87 18.87 4.75 3.51
CA GLN A 87 18.46 3.40 3.94
C GLN A 87 17.77 3.42 5.32
N LYS A 88 18.20 4.28 6.26
CA LYS A 88 17.52 4.42 7.56
C LYS A 88 16.01 4.74 7.42
N ASP A 89 15.63 5.55 6.44
CA ASP A 89 14.25 6.00 6.24
C ASP A 89 13.45 4.89 5.55
N VAL A 90 14.06 4.17 4.62
CA VAL A 90 13.50 2.94 4.01
C VAL A 90 13.25 1.87 5.07
N HIS A 91 14.24 1.59 5.93
CA HIS A 91 14.10 0.62 7.01
C HIS A 91 13.02 1.01 8.02
N LYS A 92 12.88 2.30 8.33
CA LYS A 92 11.79 2.82 9.17
C LYS A 92 10.43 2.57 8.50
N PHE A 93 10.29 2.93 7.24
CA PHE A 93 9.07 2.66 6.46
C PHE A 93 8.69 1.17 6.49
N ILE A 94 9.66 0.27 6.28
CA ILE A 94 9.43 -1.18 6.32
C ILE A 94 8.91 -1.61 7.69
N ASN A 95 9.50 -1.11 8.79
CA ASN A 95 9.02 -1.41 10.13
C ASN A 95 7.57 -0.94 10.32
N ASP A 96 7.28 0.29 9.94
CA ASP A 96 5.95 0.89 10.10
C ASP A 96 4.89 0.14 9.26
N LEU A 97 5.25 -0.32 8.07
CA LEU A 97 4.39 -1.14 7.20
C LEU A 97 4.10 -2.50 7.84
N LEU A 98 5.11 -3.20 8.36
CA LEU A 98 4.92 -4.48 9.02
C LEU A 98 4.03 -4.37 10.27
N GLU A 99 4.20 -3.31 11.06
CA GLU A 99 3.34 -3.05 12.21
C GLU A 99 1.89 -2.78 11.80
N LYS A 100 1.67 -2.06 10.69
CA LYS A 100 0.33 -1.82 10.14
C LYS A 100 -0.30 -3.08 9.55
N ALA A 101 0.47 -3.90 8.86
CA ALA A 101 0.01 -5.16 8.28
C ALA A 101 -0.51 -6.13 9.35
N LYS A 102 0.08 -6.14 10.56
CA LYS A 102 -0.41 -6.94 11.71
C LYS A 102 -1.81 -6.55 12.20
N THR A 103 -2.34 -5.40 11.78
CA THR A 103 -3.67 -4.93 12.20
C THR A 103 -4.81 -5.38 11.28
N LEU A 104 -4.44 -5.94 10.12
CA LEU A 104 -5.32 -6.50 9.09
C LEU A 104 -5.63 -7.95 9.42
#